data_AF-A0A285GME1-F1
#
_entry.id   AF-A0A285GME1-F1
#
_cell.length_a   1.000
_cell.length_b   1.000
_cell.length_c   1.000
_cell.angle_alpha   90.00
_cell.angle_beta   90.00
_cell.angle_gamma   90.00
#
_symmetry.space_group_name_H-M   'P 1'
#
loop_
_entity.id
_entity.type
_entity.pdbx_description
1 polymer ?
#
loop_
_entity_poly.entity_id
_entity_poly.type
_entity_poly.pdbx_seq_one_letter_code
_entity_poly.pdbx_strand_id
1 'polypeptide(L)'
;MNPRRADRRGAPPIVPAGTPVGWILLEHLGSWPRARVDLAAVLPLQRAAAARGLRLNLIRRTEPERRADPDGTCYLAYSAGPRRFVERVALGSPGELSAAILDGLAAGRPLEAAAVIPEPIYLVCTDTRMDRLCSFRGRRVAAVLRDVAPGRVWATGHVGGCRFAANVVRLPDGRYFRQVSPHEAERIVSA
;
A
#
# COMPACT_ATOMS: atom_id res chain seq x y z
N MET A 1 -5.16 39.47 -10.59
CA MET A 1 -6.06 38.29 -10.67
C MET A 1 -5.24 37.02 -10.42
N ASN A 2 -5.42 36.35 -9.27
CA ASN A 2 -4.62 35.18 -8.89
C ASN A 2 -5.39 33.87 -9.19
N PRO A 3 -4.96 33.02 -10.13
CA PRO A 3 -5.73 31.85 -10.58
C PRO A 3 -5.66 30.63 -9.64
N ARG A 4 -5.25 30.77 -8.37
CA ARG A 4 -4.97 29.62 -7.47
C ARG A 4 -5.97 29.37 -6.35
N ARG A 5 -7.23 29.77 -6.50
CA ARG A 5 -8.34 29.33 -5.63
C ARG A 5 -9.35 28.52 -6.45
N ALA A 6 -8.94 27.31 -6.87
CA ALA A 6 -9.90 26.28 -7.21
C ALA A 6 -10.44 25.67 -5.90
N ASP A 7 -11.77 25.59 -5.81
CA ASP A 7 -12.54 24.94 -4.76
C ASP A 7 -11.95 23.55 -4.41
N ARG A 8 -11.51 23.38 -3.16
CA ARG A 8 -10.85 22.15 -2.63
C ARG A 8 -11.85 21.17 -2.04
N ARG A 9 -13.00 20.98 -2.69
CA ARG A 9 -13.91 19.89 -2.35
C ARG A 9 -13.47 18.60 -3.05
N GLY A 10 -12.76 17.76 -2.29
CA GLY A 10 -12.63 16.31 -2.52
C GLY A 10 -12.49 15.89 -3.98
N ALA A 11 -11.36 16.22 -4.61
CA ALA A 11 -11.10 15.80 -5.98
C ALA A 11 -11.29 14.26 -6.08
N PRO A 12 -12.03 13.77 -7.09
CA PRO A 12 -12.29 12.34 -7.23
C PRO A 12 -10.97 11.57 -7.35
N PRO A 13 -10.91 10.33 -6.86
CA PRO A 13 -9.71 9.51 -6.94
C PRO A 13 -9.26 9.41 -8.40
N ILE A 14 -8.05 9.89 -8.68
CA ILE A 14 -7.46 9.84 -10.02
C ILE A 14 -6.75 8.48 -10.13
N VAL A 15 -7.21 7.62 -11.04
CA VAL A 15 -6.52 6.39 -11.41
C VAL A 15 -5.45 6.75 -12.45
N PRO A 16 -4.14 6.73 -12.13
CA PRO A 16 -3.11 6.95 -13.14
C PRO A 16 -3.09 5.80 -14.17
N ALA A 17 -2.74 6.12 -15.42
CA ALA A 17 -2.37 5.13 -16.41
C ALA A 17 -1.21 4.26 -15.87
N GLY A 18 -1.29 2.93 -16.05
CA GLY A 18 -0.34 1.98 -15.47
C GLY A 18 -0.64 1.56 -14.01
N THR A 19 -1.90 1.64 -13.59
CA THR A 19 -2.33 1.10 -12.27
C THR A 19 -2.11 -0.42 -12.26
N PRO A 20 -1.43 -0.97 -11.24
CA PRO A 20 -1.18 -2.39 -11.17
C PRO A 20 -2.50 -3.17 -11.02
N VAL A 21 -2.57 -4.36 -11.60
CA VAL A 21 -3.74 -5.25 -11.48
C VAL A 21 -3.86 -5.81 -10.06
N GLY A 22 -2.75 -5.85 -9.32
CA GLY A 22 -2.69 -6.31 -7.94
C GLY A 22 -1.42 -5.87 -7.22
N TRP A 23 -1.35 -6.14 -5.93
CA TRP A 23 -0.33 -5.70 -5.01
C TRP A 23 0.19 -6.84 -4.16
N ILE A 24 1.49 -6.81 -3.90
CA ILE A 24 2.18 -7.70 -2.96
C ILE A 24 2.78 -6.82 -1.88
N LEU A 25 2.31 -6.97 -0.65
CA LEU A 25 2.71 -6.13 0.46
C LEU A 25 3.47 -6.98 1.47
N LEU A 26 4.78 -6.78 1.55
CA LEU A 26 5.64 -7.51 2.49
C LEU A 26 5.81 -6.68 3.77
N GLU A 27 5.33 -7.20 4.89
CA GLU A 27 5.52 -6.58 6.21
C GLU A 27 6.99 -6.66 6.62
N HIS A 28 7.55 -5.52 6.98
CA HIS A 28 8.94 -5.39 7.40
C HIS A 28 9.03 -4.83 8.83
N LEU A 29 9.83 -5.50 9.68
CA LEU A 29 9.88 -5.22 11.12
C LEU A 29 10.85 -4.08 11.53
N GLY A 30 11.58 -3.48 10.60
CA GLY A 30 12.60 -2.46 10.87
C GLY A 30 12.14 -0.99 10.71
N SER A 31 12.90 -0.06 11.31
CA SER A 31 12.73 1.37 11.08
C SER A 31 13.36 1.81 9.76
N TRP A 32 12.67 2.63 8.96
CA TRP A 32 13.33 3.31 7.84
C TRP A 32 14.45 4.22 8.38
N PRO A 33 15.67 4.22 7.81
CA PRO A 33 16.11 3.52 6.59
C PRO A 33 16.77 2.14 6.85
N ARG A 34 16.90 1.72 8.12
CA ARG A 34 17.57 0.49 8.60
C ARG A 34 16.78 -0.79 8.31
N ALA A 35 15.91 -0.76 7.31
CA ALA A 35 15.11 -1.91 6.97
C ALA A 35 16.04 -3.04 6.48
N ARG A 36 16.31 -4.05 7.32
CA ARG A 36 16.95 -5.30 6.90
C ARG A 36 15.93 -6.11 6.09
N VAL A 37 15.59 -5.61 4.92
CA VAL A 37 14.98 -6.44 3.89
C VAL A 37 16.13 -7.01 3.10
N ASP A 38 16.15 -8.33 2.94
CA ASP A 38 17.08 -8.96 2.02
C ASP A 38 16.74 -8.51 0.59
N LEU A 39 17.43 -7.46 0.13
CA LEU A 39 17.23 -6.90 -1.19
C LEU A 39 17.61 -7.90 -2.28
N ALA A 40 18.50 -8.86 -2.00
CA ALA A 40 18.85 -9.91 -2.95
C ALA A 40 17.65 -10.84 -3.19
N ALA A 41 16.84 -11.11 -2.16
CA ALA A 41 15.58 -11.85 -2.30
C ALA A 41 14.44 -11.01 -2.90
N VAL A 42 14.33 -9.73 -2.54
CA VAL A 42 13.19 -8.89 -2.95
C VAL A 42 13.30 -8.34 -4.38
N LEU A 43 14.49 -8.02 -4.88
CA LEU A 43 14.64 -7.43 -6.22
C LEU A 43 14.22 -8.37 -7.38
N PRO A 44 14.58 -9.67 -7.37
CA PRO A 44 14.08 -10.61 -8.38
C PRO A 44 12.56 -10.75 -8.32
N LEU A 45 12.00 -10.87 -7.11
CA LEU A 45 10.56 -10.97 -6.90
C LEU A 45 9.82 -9.72 -7.40
N GLN A 46 10.35 -8.52 -7.11
CA GLN A 46 9.78 -7.26 -7.59
C GLN A 46 9.75 -7.21 -9.12
N ARG A 47 10.81 -7.68 -9.79
CA ARG A 47 10.85 -7.77 -11.27
C ARG A 47 9.83 -8.78 -11.81
N ALA A 48 9.76 -9.96 -11.20
CA ALA A 48 8.81 -11.01 -11.59
C ALA A 48 7.34 -10.58 -11.40
N ALA A 49 7.05 -9.84 -10.33
CA ALA A 49 5.75 -9.23 -10.07
C ALA A 49 5.42 -8.15 -11.11
N ALA A 50 6.36 -7.24 -11.38
CA ALA A 50 6.16 -6.16 -12.34
C ALA A 50 5.87 -6.67 -13.77
N ALA A 51 6.53 -7.75 -14.18
CA ALA A 51 6.27 -8.41 -15.47
C ALA A 51 4.83 -8.93 -15.63
N ARG A 52 4.10 -9.10 -14.52
CA ARG A 52 2.70 -9.55 -14.46
C ARG A 52 1.72 -8.41 -14.19
N GLY A 53 2.18 -7.16 -14.22
CA GLY A 53 1.38 -6.00 -13.85
C GLY A 53 1.08 -5.90 -12.35
N LEU A 54 1.80 -6.66 -11.52
CA LEU A 54 1.69 -6.58 -10.06
C LEU A 54 2.68 -5.57 -9.50
N ARG A 55 2.33 -4.97 -8.36
CA ARG A 55 3.20 -4.04 -7.66
C ARG A 55 3.61 -4.58 -6.28
N LEU A 56 4.90 -4.75 -6.09
CA LEU A 56 5.46 -5.08 -4.78
C LEU A 56 5.78 -3.81 -3.98
N ASN A 57 5.32 -3.77 -2.74
CA ASN A 57 5.62 -2.71 -1.79
C ASN A 57 6.03 -3.31 -0.44
N LEU A 58 7.07 -2.74 0.17
CA LEU A 58 7.38 -2.98 1.57
C LEU A 58 6.44 -2.13 2.42
N ILE A 59 5.83 -2.74 3.42
CA ILE A 59 4.88 -2.12 4.34
C ILE A 59 5.36 -2.26 5.78
N ARG A 60 4.92 -1.34 6.63
CA ARG A 60 5.16 -1.38 8.07
C ARG A 60 3.91 -0.90 8.79
N ARG A 61 3.66 -1.47 9.96
CA ARG A 61 2.64 -0.94 10.87
C ARG A 61 2.98 0.49 11.25
N THR A 62 1.95 1.31 11.28
CA THR A 62 2.04 2.69 11.76
C THR A 62 1.85 2.77 13.27
N GLU A 63 1.24 1.76 13.89
CA GLU A 63 1.04 1.62 15.33
C GLU A 63 2.31 1.06 16.00
N PRO A 64 3.01 1.81 16.87
CA PRO A 64 4.23 1.35 17.54
C PRO A 64 3.97 0.20 18.53
N GLU A 65 2.79 0.19 19.15
CA GLU A 65 2.37 -0.77 20.18
C GLU A 65 2.16 -2.18 19.60
N ARG A 66 1.76 -2.27 18.32
CA ARG A 66 1.56 -3.56 17.65
C ARG A 66 2.90 -4.09 17.18
N ARG A 67 3.41 -5.08 17.91
CA ARG A 67 4.50 -5.92 17.42
C ARG A 67 4.07 -6.55 16.10
N ALA A 68 4.97 -6.50 15.14
CA ALA A 68 4.79 -7.21 13.90
C ALA A 68 4.87 -8.73 14.17
N ASP A 69 4.20 -9.50 13.34
CA ASP A 69 4.15 -10.95 13.48
C ASP A 69 5.56 -11.55 13.31
N PRO A 70 6.04 -12.39 14.24
CA PRO A 70 7.33 -13.06 14.10
C PRO A 70 7.44 -13.89 12.82
N ASP A 71 6.32 -14.42 12.31
CA ASP A 71 6.30 -15.33 11.16
C ASP A 71 6.23 -14.61 9.80
N GLY A 72 6.44 -13.28 9.76
CA GLY A 72 6.49 -12.51 8.51
C GLY A 72 5.13 -12.45 7.80
N THR A 73 4.43 -11.33 7.90
CA THR A 73 3.13 -11.19 7.24
C THR A 73 3.24 -10.63 5.82
N CYS A 74 2.56 -11.27 4.87
CA CYS A 74 2.32 -10.73 3.53
C CYS A 74 0.83 -10.44 3.32
N TYR A 75 0.54 -9.38 2.58
CA TYR A 75 -0.80 -9.14 2.07
C TYR A 75 -0.79 -9.16 0.55
N LEU A 76 -1.67 -9.96 -0.04
CA LEU A 76 -1.90 -10.02 -1.48
C LEU A 76 -3.21 -9.32 -1.76
N ALA A 77 -3.20 -8.35 -2.68
CA ALA A 77 -4.42 -7.65 -3.07
C ALA A 77 -4.60 -7.73 -4.57
N TYR A 78 -5.80 -8.10 -5.02
CA TYR A 78 -6.19 -7.99 -6.42
C TYR A 78 -7.18 -6.83 -6.56
N SER A 79 -6.86 -5.91 -7.48
CA SER A 79 -7.58 -4.64 -7.64
C SER A 79 -8.24 -4.48 -9.00
N ALA A 80 -7.96 -5.37 -9.95
CA ALA A 80 -8.60 -5.36 -11.25
C ALA A 80 -9.97 -6.07 -11.23
N GLY A 81 -10.83 -5.73 -12.18
CA GLY A 81 -12.11 -6.42 -12.37
C GLY A 81 -13.15 -6.24 -11.25
N PRO A 82 -14.22 -7.06 -11.28
CA PRO A 82 -15.36 -6.94 -10.36
C PRO A 82 -15.15 -7.66 -9.02
N ARG A 83 -14.30 -8.70 -8.98
CA ARG A 83 -14.03 -9.50 -7.77
C ARG A 83 -12.66 -9.13 -7.22
N ARG A 84 -12.64 -8.16 -6.30
CA ARG A 84 -11.44 -7.62 -5.69
C ARG A 84 -11.30 -8.15 -4.28
N PHE A 85 -10.08 -8.40 -3.84
CA PHE A 85 -9.82 -8.97 -2.53
C PHE A 85 -8.50 -8.48 -1.94
N VAL A 86 -8.41 -8.53 -0.63
CA VAL A 86 -7.15 -8.51 0.12
C VAL A 86 -7.10 -9.77 0.96
N GLU A 87 -5.98 -10.45 0.92
CA GLU A 87 -5.73 -11.66 1.70
C GLU A 87 -4.43 -11.52 2.46
N ARG A 88 -4.40 -12.06 3.68
CA ARG A 88 -3.22 -12.15 4.53
C ARG A 88 -2.65 -13.56 4.45
N VAL A 89 -1.35 -13.64 4.22
CA VAL A 89 -0.57 -14.88 4.11
C VAL A 89 0.60 -14.78 5.09
N ALA A 90 0.84 -15.85 5.86
CA ALA A 90 2.09 -15.98 6.62
C ALA A 90 3.18 -16.48 5.66
N LEU A 91 4.34 -15.82 5.65
CA LEU A 91 5.47 -16.18 4.80
C LEU A 91 6.75 -16.22 5.62
N GLY A 92 7.41 -17.38 5.66
CA GLY A 92 8.73 -17.51 6.28
C GLY A 92 9.81 -16.76 5.51
N SER A 93 9.63 -16.59 4.19
CA SER A 93 10.54 -15.83 3.32
C SER A 93 9.86 -15.27 2.06
N PRO A 94 10.40 -14.21 1.44
CA PRO A 94 9.92 -13.75 0.13
C PRO A 94 9.99 -14.81 -0.99
N GLY A 95 10.85 -15.83 -0.85
CA GLY A 95 11.03 -16.89 -1.84
C GLY A 95 9.83 -17.82 -1.97
N GLU A 96 8.93 -17.85 -0.98
CA GLU A 96 7.69 -18.63 -1.03
C GLU A 96 6.67 -18.08 -2.04
N LEU A 97 6.83 -16.83 -2.49
CA LEU A 97 6.02 -16.23 -3.54
C LEU A 97 6.46 -16.72 -4.93
N SER A 98 6.10 -17.98 -5.21
CA SER A 98 6.40 -18.66 -6.47
C SER A 98 5.74 -18.00 -7.69
N ALA A 99 6.26 -18.30 -8.88
CA ALA A 99 5.68 -17.83 -10.14
C ALA A 99 4.18 -18.17 -10.26
N ALA A 100 3.77 -19.37 -9.84
CA ALA A 100 2.38 -19.81 -9.87
C ALA A 100 1.47 -18.94 -8.98
N ILE A 101 1.95 -18.53 -7.80
CA ILE A 101 1.23 -17.61 -6.90
C ILE A 101 1.10 -16.24 -7.58
N LEU A 102 2.17 -15.72 -8.19
CA LEU A 102 2.14 -14.45 -8.90
C LEU A 102 1.18 -14.48 -10.10
N ASP A 103 1.18 -15.56 -10.87
CA ASP A 103 0.27 -15.77 -12.00
C ASP A 103 -1.18 -15.92 -11.53
N GLY A 104 -1.40 -16.56 -10.38
CA GLY A 104 -2.68 -16.62 -9.69
C GLY A 104 -3.20 -15.24 -9.32
N LEU A 105 -2.40 -14.47 -8.59
CA LEU A 105 -2.76 -13.14 -8.15
C LEU A 105 -3.02 -12.19 -9.33
N ALA A 106 -2.19 -12.22 -10.37
CA ALA A 106 -2.36 -11.39 -11.56
C ALA A 106 -3.67 -11.72 -12.33
N ALA A 107 -4.14 -12.96 -12.24
CA ALA A 107 -5.41 -13.41 -12.80
C ALA A 107 -6.60 -13.25 -11.84
N GLY A 108 -6.40 -12.67 -10.65
CA GLY A 108 -7.46 -12.51 -9.65
C GLY A 108 -7.91 -13.81 -9.00
N ARG A 109 -7.03 -14.81 -8.92
CA ARG A 109 -7.27 -16.05 -8.18
C ARG A 109 -6.80 -15.88 -6.72
N PRO A 110 -7.71 -15.96 -5.73
CA PRO A 110 -7.34 -15.94 -4.33
C PRO A 110 -6.55 -17.20 -3.94
N LEU A 111 -5.80 -17.13 -2.85
CA LEU A 111 -5.00 -18.24 -2.35
C LEU A 111 -5.81 -19.05 -1.33
N GLU A 112 -6.02 -20.35 -1.56
CA GLU A 112 -6.98 -21.17 -0.77
C GLU A 112 -6.72 -21.18 0.75
N ALA A 113 -5.46 -21.08 1.19
CA ALA A 113 -5.07 -21.08 2.60
C ALA A 113 -4.89 -19.69 3.21
N ALA A 114 -5.25 -18.62 2.49
CA ALA A 114 -5.07 -17.25 2.97
C ALA A 114 -6.29 -16.72 3.74
N ALA A 115 -6.03 -15.86 4.73
CA ALA A 115 -7.08 -15.22 5.50
C ALA A 115 -7.59 -13.98 4.74
N VAL A 116 -8.84 -14.01 4.27
CA VAL A 116 -9.48 -12.85 3.64
C VAL A 116 -9.60 -11.70 4.63
N ILE A 117 -9.26 -10.49 4.19
CA ILE A 117 -9.46 -9.24 4.93
C ILE A 117 -10.72 -8.56 4.39
N PRO A 118 -11.82 -8.52 5.18
CA PRO A 118 -13.10 -8.02 4.68
C PRO A 118 -13.13 -6.49 4.56
N GLU A 119 -12.37 -5.77 5.38
CA GLU A 119 -12.31 -4.32 5.33
C GLU A 119 -11.18 -3.79 4.43
N PRO A 120 -11.34 -2.59 3.86
CA PRO A 120 -10.25 -1.95 3.13
C PRO A 120 -9.03 -1.67 4.01
N ILE A 121 -7.84 -1.84 3.42
CA ILE A 121 -6.57 -1.39 4.01
C ILE A 121 -6.04 -0.16 3.29
N TYR A 122 -5.24 0.64 3.99
CA TYR A 122 -4.73 1.92 3.50
C TYR A 122 -3.20 1.94 3.53
N LEU A 123 -2.59 2.17 2.37
CA LEU A 123 -1.16 2.35 2.24
C LEU A 123 -0.85 3.83 2.17
N VAL A 124 -0.08 4.34 3.13
CA VAL A 124 0.32 5.74 3.18
C VAL A 124 1.79 5.85 2.83
N CYS A 125 2.10 6.57 1.75
CA CYS A 125 3.48 6.79 1.34
C CYS A 125 4.21 7.63 2.41
N THR A 126 5.24 7.07 3.02
CA THR A 126 6.06 7.76 4.03
C THR A 126 7.55 7.76 3.68
N ASP A 127 7.87 7.47 2.42
CA ASP A 127 9.24 7.39 1.93
C ASP A 127 9.91 8.78 1.95
N THR A 128 11.12 8.84 2.50
CA THR A 128 11.96 10.05 2.53
C THR A 128 12.97 10.11 1.39
N ARG A 129 13.24 8.98 0.71
CA ARG A 129 14.31 8.88 -0.29
C ARG A 129 13.98 9.66 -1.56
N MET A 130 12.72 9.63 -1.96
CA MET A 130 12.26 10.29 -3.19
C MET A 130 11.86 11.76 -2.96
N ASP A 131 11.19 12.06 -1.85
CA ASP A 131 10.74 13.42 -1.51
C ASP A 131 10.46 13.53 0.00
N ARG A 132 11.11 14.49 0.69
CA ARG A 132 10.91 14.72 2.13
C ARG A 132 9.46 15.09 2.49
N LEU A 133 8.73 15.73 1.57
CA LEU A 133 7.33 16.10 1.77
C LEU A 133 6.41 14.87 1.82
N CYS A 134 6.74 13.79 1.10
CA CYS A 134 5.99 12.52 1.18
C CYS A 134 6.00 11.98 2.61
N SER A 135 7.18 11.86 3.22
CA SER A 135 7.30 11.43 4.61
C SER A 135 6.62 12.40 5.58
N PHE A 136 6.87 13.70 5.45
CA PHE A 136 6.31 14.68 6.39
C PHE A 136 4.78 14.74 6.36
N ARG A 137 4.17 14.90 5.17
CA ARG A 137 2.71 14.97 5.04
C ARG A 137 2.07 13.59 5.22
N GLY A 138 2.70 12.54 4.68
CA GLY A 138 2.22 11.16 4.78
C GLY A 138 2.14 10.67 6.22
N ARG A 139 3.13 10.97 7.08
CA ARG A 139 3.06 10.60 8.51
C ARG A 139 1.89 11.26 9.24
N ARG A 140 1.54 12.50 8.91
CA ARG A 140 0.39 13.20 9.49
C ARG A 140 -0.94 12.59 9.03
N VAL A 141 -1.05 12.25 7.75
CA VAL A 141 -2.22 11.54 7.21
C VAL A 141 -2.36 10.14 7.81
N ALA A 142 -1.25 9.40 7.92
CA ALA A 142 -1.23 8.10 8.57
C ALA A 142 -1.67 8.17 10.03
N ALA A 143 -1.30 9.24 10.75
CA ALA A 143 -1.73 9.43 12.13
C ALA A 143 -3.26 9.52 12.24
N VAL A 144 -3.90 10.39 11.44
CA VAL A 144 -5.37 10.51 11.43
C VAL A 144 -6.04 9.21 10.97
N LEU A 145 -5.53 8.57 9.91
CA LEU A 145 -6.11 7.32 9.43
C LEU A 145 -6.07 6.21 10.48
N ARG A 146 -5.03 6.14 11.34
CA ARG A 146 -4.99 5.14 12.42
C ARG A 146 -6.14 5.30 13.41
N ASP A 147 -6.54 6.54 13.68
CA ASP A 147 -7.60 6.80 14.66
C ASP A 147 -8.97 6.37 14.11
N VAL A 148 -9.21 6.57 12.81
CA VAL A 148 -10.48 6.23 12.15
C VAL A 148 -10.53 4.84 11.50
N ALA A 149 -9.37 4.22 11.26
CA ALA A 149 -9.23 2.89 10.68
C ALA A 149 -8.17 2.07 11.43
N PRO A 150 -8.34 1.84 12.74
CA PRO A 150 -7.36 1.15 13.58
C PRO A 150 -7.06 -0.25 13.04
N GLY A 151 -5.79 -0.63 13.03
CA GLY A 151 -5.36 -1.93 12.53
C GLY A 151 -5.55 -2.13 11.02
N ARG A 152 -5.67 -1.06 10.21
CA ARG A 152 -5.81 -1.14 8.74
C ARG A 152 -4.89 -0.20 7.95
N VAL A 153 -3.96 0.51 8.60
CA VAL A 153 -3.20 1.63 8.00
C VAL A 153 -1.70 1.38 8.01
N TRP A 154 -1.13 1.06 6.85
CA TRP A 154 0.28 0.74 6.71
C TRP A 154 1.07 1.93 6.17
N ALA A 155 2.25 2.15 6.73
CA ALA A 155 3.28 2.98 6.11
C ALA A 155 3.90 2.17 4.98
N THR A 156 4.06 2.77 3.81
CA THR A 156 4.69 2.11 2.65
C THR A 156 5.79 2.99 2.06
N GLY A 157 6.67 2.34 1.28
CA GLY A 157 7.61 3.02 0.39
C GLY A 157 6.91 3.78 -0.74
N HIS A 158 7.69 4.26 -1.71
CA HIS A 158 7.16 5.08 -2.80
C HIS A 158 6.03 4.40 -3.61
N VAL A 159 4.89 5.09 -3.71
CA VAL A 159 3.71 4.65 -4.49
C VAL A 159 3.53 5.40 -5.83
N GLY A 160 4.47 6.27 -6.22
CA GLY A 160 4.27 7.17 -7.36
C GLY A 160 3.69 8.53 -6.96
N GLY A 161 3.93 9.55 -7.79
CA GLY A 161 3.29 10.86 -7.64
C GLY A 161 3.82 11.73 -6.50
N CYS A 162 5.13 11.71 -6.20
CA CYS A 162 5.74 12.52 -5.11
C CYS A 162 5.35 14.00 -5.15
N ARG A 163 5.28 14.58 -6.36
CA ARG A 163 4.87 15.98 -6.58
C ARG A 163 3.49 16.33 -6.03
N PHE A 164 2.69 15.32 -5.68
CA PHE A 164 1.34 15.44 -5.16
C PHE A 164 1.20 14.93 -3.71
N ALA A 165 2.29 14.87 -2.93
CA ALA A 165 2.23 14.41 -1.54
C ALA A 165 1.17 15.16 -0.68
N ALA A 166 0.45 14.49 0.24
CA ALA A 166 0.55 13.08 0.61
C ALA A 166 -0.28 12.15 -0.31
N ASN A 167 0.21 10.91 -0.49
CA ASN A 167 -0.45 9.90 -1.31
C ASN A 167 -0.91 8.72 -0.44
N VAL A 168 -2.16 8.30 -0.64
CA VAL A 168 -2.79 7.15 0.01
C VAL A 168 -3.33 6.22 -1.06
N VAL A 169 -3.11 4.91 -0.90
CA VAL A 169 -3.75 3.88 -1.73
C VAL A 169 -4.73 3.12 -0.85
N ARG A 170 -5.97 2.99 -1.29
CA ARG A 170 -6.96 2.10 -0.68
C ARG A 170 -6.96 0.78 -1.45
N LEU A 171 -7.00 -0.33 -0.71
CA LEU A 171 -7.12 -1.68 -1.25
C LEU A 171 -8.35 -2.36 -0.61
N PRO A 172 -9.05 -3.25 -1.33
CA PRO A 172 -8.66 -3.81 -2.63
C PRO A 172 -9.07 -2.96 -3.84
N ASP A 173 -9.78 -1.85 -3.66
CA ASP A 173 -10.27 -1.03 -4.78
C ASP A 173 -9.18 -0.35 -5.63
N GLY A 174 -7.92 -0.37 -5.18
CA GLY A 174 -6.78 0.15 -5.94
C GLY A 174 -6.85 1.67 -6.17
N ARG A 175 -7.68 2.40 -5.41
CA ARG A 175 -7.88 3.83 -5.58
C ARG A 175 -6.67 4.61 -5.03
N TYR A 176 -6.15 5.51 -5.87
CA TYR A 176 -5.08 6.42 -5.48
C TYR A 176 -5.64 7.79 -5.11
N PHE A 177 -5.41 8.18 -3.86
CA PHE A 177 -5.70 9.50 -3.34
C PHE A 177 -4.40 10.30 -3.27
N ARG A 178 -4.45 11.55 -3.72
CA ARG A 178 -3.30 12.44 -3.84
C ARG A 178 -3.61 13.76 -3.16
N GLN A 179 -2.55 14.47 -2.76
CA GLN A 179 -2.63 15.73 -2.01
C GLN A 179 -3.50 15.63 -0.76
N VAL A 180 -3.58 14.43 -0.18
CA VAL A 180 -4.43 14.17 0.98
C VAL A 180 -3.95 15.03 2.14
N SER A 181 -4.84 15.88 2.65
CA SER A 181 -4.61 16.57 3.91
C SER A 181 -5.16 15.75 5.09
N PRO A 182 -4.68 15.99 6.33
CA PRO A 182 -5.20 15.28 7.50
C PRO A 182 -6.72 15.35 7.66
N HIS A 183 -7.34 16.49 7.36
CA HIS A 183 -8.81 16.66 7.41
C HIS A 183 -9.55 15.80 6.37
N GLU A 184 -8.89 15.42 5.28
CA GLU A 184 -9.51 14.63 4.21
C GLU A 184 -9.36 13.13 4.41
N ALA A 185 -8.45 12.73 5.30
CA ALA A 185 -8.15 11.34 5.59
C ALA A 185 -9.40 10.54 6.00
N GLU A 186 -10.25 11.12 6.84
CA GLU A 186 -11.47 10.46 7.33
C GLU A 186 -12.46 10.16 6.20
N ARG A 187 -12.55 11.08 5.23
CA ARG A 187 -13.44 10.93 4.07
C ARG A 187 -13.02 9.76 3.17
N ILE A 188 -11.73 9.42 3.15
CA ILE A 188 -11.21 8.27 2.38
C ILE A 188 -11.73 6.94 2.94
N VAL A 189 -11.98 6.87 4.25
CA VAL A 189 -12.50 5.65 4.89
C VAL A 189 -13.97 5.44 4.56
N SER A 190 -14.72 6.53 4.41
CA SER A 190 -16.17 6.53 4.20
C SER A 190 -16.62 6.54 2.72
N ALA A 191 -15.67 6.58 1.77
CA ALA A 191 -15.91 6.67 0.32
C ALA A 191 -15.82 5.31 -0.42
#